data_AF-A0A0L7QKF0-F1
#
_entry.id   AF-A0A0L7QKF0-F1
#
_cell.length_a   1.000
_cell.length_b   1.000
_cell.length_c   1.000
_cell.angle_alpha   90.00
_cell.angle_beta   90.00
_cell.angle_gamma   90.00
#
_symmetry.space_group_name_H-M   'P 1'
#
loop_
_entity.id
_entity.type
_entity.pdbx_description
1 polymer ?
#
loop_
_entity_poly.entity_id
_entity_poly.type
_entity_poly.pdbx_seq_one_letter_code
_entity_poly.pdbx_strand_id
1 'polypeptide(L)'
;MRELRPVKGSRHGNRKIFVHRDLPTTSHVFIHVDTVKGPLQNPYEGSFPVINRNDKRYVVRIRDTDTTVSIDRLKPAYVFERDDE
;
A
#
# COMPACT_ATOMS: atom_id res chain seq x y z
N MET A 1 -34.23 39.40 -4.46
CA MET A 1 -33.33 38.34 -3.95
C MET A 1 -31.91 38.84 -4.00
N ARG A 2 -31.13 38.69 -2.92
CA ARG A 2 -29.72 39.11 -2.88
C ARG A 2 -28.88 37.97 -3.48
N GLU A 3 -28.04 38.25 -4.47
CA GLU A 3 -27.13 37.26 -5.07
C GLU A 3 -26.04 36.89 -4.05
N LEU A 4 -26.19 35.75 -3.38
CA LEU A 4 -25.13 35.18 -2.54
C LEU A 4 -24.16 34.42 -3.45
N ARG A 5 -22.97 35.00 -3.68
CA ARG A 5 -21.88 34.33 -4.40
C ARG A 5 -20.91 33.70 -3.39
N PRO A 6 -20.45 32.47 -3.63
CA PRO A 6 -19.44 31.84 -2.77
C PRO A 6 -18.15 32.66 -2.74
N VAL A 7 -17.55 32.81 -1.56
CA VAL A 7 -16.22 33.40 -1.42
C VAL A 7 -15.20 32.37 -1.94
N LYS A 8 -14.18 32.83 -2.67
CA LYS A 8 -13.11 31.97 -3.17
C LYS A 8 -12.45 31.21 -2.01
N GLY A 9 -12.64 29.90 -1.97
CA GLY A 9 -12.00 29.03 -1.00
C GLY A 9 -10.49 28.92 -1.23
N SER A 10 -9.74 28.82 -0.15
CA SER A 10 -8.33 28.44 -0.19
C SER A 10 -8.20 26.96 -0.57
N ARG A 11 -7.47 26.67 -1.65
CA ARG A 11 -7.12 25.29 -2.01
C ARG A 11 -5.84 24.90 -1.28
N HIS A 12 -5.99 24.34 -0.09
CA HIS A 12 -4.87 23.73 0.67
C HIS A 12 -4.31 22.43 0.04
N GLY A 13 -4.82 22.05 -1.14
CA GLY A 13 -4.61 20.73 -1.75
C GLY A 13 -3.48 20.70 -2.76
N ASN A 14 -2.25 20.51 -2.27
CA ASN A 14 -1.21 19.82 -3.02
C ASN A 14 -0.53 18.81 -2.08
N ARG A 15 -1.28 17.79 -1.68
CA ARG A 15 -0.79 16.76 -0.77
C ARG A 15 0.17 15.84 -1.54
N LYS A 16 1.43 15.80 -1.12
CA LYS A 16 2.42 14.87 -1.66
C LYS A 16 1.92 13.43 -1.46
N ILE A 17 1.96 12.63 -2.52
CA ILE A 17 1.65 11.20 -2.46
C ILE A 17 2.71 10.55 -1.58
N PHE A 18 2.27 9.79 -0.58
CA PHE A 18 3.16 9.04 0.30
C PHE A 18 3.42 7.67 -0.32
N VAL A 19 4.69 7.31 -0.44
CA VAL A 19 5.14 5.98 -0.84
C VAL A 19 6.24 5.58 0.15
N HIS A 20 6.19 4.35 0.64
CA HIS A 20 7.23 3.83 1.52
C HIS A 20 8.58 3.78 0.78
N ARG A 21 9.61 4.37 1.40
CA ARG A 21 10.97 4.44 0.84
C ARG A 21 11.58 3.06 0.56
N ASP A 22 11.20 2.07 1.35
CA ASP A 22 11.81 0.73 1.33
C ASP A 22 11.07 -0.24 0.38
N LEU A 23 9.95 0.15 -0.23
CA LEU A 23 9.23 -0.70 -1.19
C LEU A 23 10.09 -1.18 -2.38
N PRO A 24 10.99 -0.35 -2.96
CA PRO A 24 11.83 -0.81 -4.06
C PRO A 24 12.84 -1.90 -3.65
N THR A 25 13.25 -1.94 -2.38
CA THR A 25 14.32 -2.82 -1.88
C THR A 25 13.80 -3.99 -1.03
N THR A 26 12.59 -3.91 -0.50
CA THR A 26 12.03 -4.93 0.40
C THR A 26 11.82 -6.26 -0.32
N SER A 27 12.17 -7.38 0.32
CA SER A 27 11.97 -8.73 -0.22
C SER A 27 10.52 -9.20 -0.11
N HIS A 28 9.82 -8.77 0.95
CA HIS A 28 8.45 -9.17 1.27
C HIS A 28 7.56 -7.96 1.49
N VAL A 29 6.28 -8.10 1.18
CA VAL A 29 5.27 -7.04 1.35
C VAL A 29 4.02 -7.57 2.01
N PHE A 30 3.38 -6.72 2.81
CA PHE A 30 2.02 -6.89 3.27
C PHE A 30 1.04 -6.28 2.27
N ILE A 31 -0.09 -6.93 2.04
CA ILE A 31 -1.12 -6.50 1.10
C ILE A 31 -2.36 -6.02 1.87
N HIS A 32 -2.83 -4.82 1.56
CA HIS A 32 -4.10 -4.28 2.09
C HIS A 32 -5.29 -4.98 1.42
N VAL A 33 -6.23 -5.46 2.23
CA VAL A 33 -7.47 -6.10 1.74
C VAL A 33 -8.61 -5.11 1.82
N ASP A 34 -9.09 -4.69 0.66
CA ASP A 34 -10.14 -3.65 0.50
C ASP A 34 -11.57 -4.18 0.73
N THR A 35 -11.72 -5.29 1.46
CA THR A 35 -13.02 -5.90 1.77
C THR A 35 -13.46 -5.49 3.16
N VAL A 36 -14.78 -5.41 3.39
CA VAL A 36 -15.35 -5.21 4.72
C VAL A 36 -14.88 -6.35 5.64
N LYS A 37 -14.08 -5.99 6.65
CA LYS A 37 -13.58 -6.89 7.68
C LYS A 37 -14.37 -6.73 8.97
N GLY A 38 -14.46 -7.81 9.74
CA GLY A 38 -15.06 -7.81 11.07
C GLY A 38 -14.22 -7.00 12.08
N PRO A 39 -14.76 -6.73 13.28
CA PRO A 39 -14.00 -6.04 14.32
C PRO A 39 -12.72 -6.81 14.67
N LEU A 40 -11.65 -6.07 14.96
CA LEU A 40 -10.32 -6.60 15.34
C LEU A 40 -9.63 -7.47 14.28
N GLN A 41 -10.04 -7.44 13.02
CA GLN A 41 -9.33 -8.10 11.94
C GLN A 41 -8.26 -7.19 11.33
N ASN A 42 -7.07 -7.74 11.05
CA ASN A 42 -5.99 -6.97 10.44
C ASN A 42 -6.36 -6.58 8.99
N PRO A 43 -6.29 -5.29 8.63
CA PRO A 43 -6.54 -4.84 7.26
C PRO A 43 -5.49 -5.35 6.27
N TYR A 44 -4.28 -5.65 6.74
CA TYR A 44 -3.21 -6.22 5.92
C TYR A 44 -3.09 -7.73 6.11
N GLU A 45 -2.72 -8.41 5.03
CA GLU A 45 -2.47 -9.85 5.02
C GLU A 45 -1.05 -10.15 4.61
N GLY A 46 -0.47 -11.15 5.29
CA GLY A 46 0.73 -11.94 4.92
C GLY A 46 2.01 -11.16 4.64
N SER A 47 3.18 -11.76 4.91
CA SER A 47 4.41 -11.31 4.29
C SER A 47 4.61 -12.12 3.00
N PHE A 48 4.29 -11.53 1.86
CA PHE A 48 4.38 -12.22 0.58
C PHE A 48 5.65 -11.82 -0.17
N PRO A 49 6.36 -12.77 -0.80
CA PRO A 49 7.57 -12.46 -1.53
C PRO A 49 7.25 -11.70 -2.83
N VAL A 50 8.04 -10.66 -3.08
CA VAL A 50 7.94 -9.83 -4.30
C VAL A 50 8.72 -10.49 -5.43
N ILE A 51 8.04 -10.84 -6.52
CA ILE A 51 8.62 -11.48 -7.70
C ILE A 51 9.11 -10.45 -8.72
N ASN A 52 8.32 -9.40 -8.95
CA ASN A 52 8.68 -8.35 -9.90
C ASN A 52 8.16 -6.97 -9.42
N ARG A 53 8.86 -5.90 -9.82
CA ARG A 53 8.58 -4.52 -9.41
C ARG A 53 8.42 -3.63 -10.64
N ASN A 54 7.44 -2.73 -10.58
CA ASN A 54 7.21 -1.67 -11.57
C ASN A 54 6.77 -0.41 -10.81
N ASP A 55 6.81 0.75 -11.46
CA ASP A 55 6.59 2.07 -10.86
C ASP A 55 5.28 2.19 -10.07
N LYS A 56 4.23 1.51 -10.54
CA LYS A 56 2.88 1.58 -9.95
C LYS A 56 2.33 0.23 -9.47
N ARG A 57 2.99 -0.87 -9.81
CA ARG A 57 2.46 -2.23 -9.62
C ARG A 57 3.58 -3.21 -9.29
N TYR A 58 3.30 -4.14 -8.41
CA TYR A 58 4.21 -5.20 -8.01
C TYR A 58 3.56 -6.54 -8.33
N VAL A 59 4.38 -7.51 -8.72
CA VAL A 59 3.96 -8.91 -8.83
C VAL A 59 4.41 -9.61 -7.56
N VAL A 60 3.45 -10.18 -6.85
CA VAL A 60 3.63 -10.77 -5.53
C VAL A 60 3.12 -12.20 -5.56
N ARG A 61 3.85 -13.14 -4.97
CA ARG A 61 3.49 -14.56 -4.95
C ARG A 61 2.57 -14.84 -3.76
N ILE A 62 1.32 -15.18 -4.03
CA ILE A 62 0.29 -15.51 -3.04
C ILE A 62 -0.17 -16.93 -3.30
N ARG A 63 0.03 -17.85 -2.34
CA ARG A 63 -0.36 -19.28 -2.47
C ARG A 63 0.09 -19.87 -3.82
N ASP A 64 1.38 -19.73 -4.10
CA ASP A 64 2.03 -20.17 -5.34
C ASP A 64 1.59 -19.48 -6.65
N THR A 65 0.65 -18.54 -6.58
CA THR A 65 0.14 -17.77 -7.73
C THR A 65 0.73 -16.37 -7.78
N ASP A 66 1.23 -15.96 -8.95
CA ASP A 66 1.70 -14.60 -9.18
C ASP A 66 0.53 -13.63 -9.37
N THR A 67 0.39 -12.70 -8.44
CA THR A 67 -0.70 -11.71 -8.44
C THR A 67 -0.14 -10.30 -8.58
N THR A 68 -0.75 -9.51 -9.46
CA THR A 68 -0.38 -8.10 -9.64
C THR A 68 -1.16 -7.20 -8.68
N VAL A 69 -0.45 -6.35 -7.93
CA VAL A 69 -1.01 -5.46 -6.90
C VAL A 69 -0.53 -4.03 -7.12
N SER A 70 -1.41 -3.04 -6.97
CA SER A 70 -1.02 -1.61 -6.99
C SER A 70 -0.15 -1.25 -5.78
N ILE A 71 0.79 -0.35 -5.98
CA ILE A 71 1.66 0.18 -4.91
C ILE A 71 0.88 0.76 -3.73
N ASP A 72 -0.32 1.31 -3.99
CA ASP A 72 -1.18 1.92 -2.96
C ASP A 72 -1.66 0.92 -1.90
N ARG A 73 -1.63 -0.38 -2.21
CA ARG A 73 -2.07 -1.46 -1.32
C ARG A 73 -0.91 -2.18 -0.66
N LEU A 74 0.32 -1.71 -0.85
CA LEU A 74 1.52 -2.39 -0.37
C LEU A 74 2.12 -1.67 0.83
N LYS A 75 2.57 -2.45 1.78
CA LYS A 75 3.41 -2.01 2.88
C LYS A 75 4.65 -2.91 2.95
N PRO A 76 5.86 -2.38 3.12
CA PRO A 76 7.05 -3.22 3.26
C PRO A 76 6.90 -4.12 4.49
N ALA A 77 7.31 -5.39 4.36
CA ALA A 77 7.39 -6.32 5.47
C ALA A 77 8.84 -6.37 5.98
N TYR A 78 9.03 -5.95 7.22
CA TYR A 78 10.31 -6.09 7.91
C TYR A 78 10.34 -7.45 8.57
N VAL A 79 11.09 -8.38 7.97
CA VAL A 79 11.37 -9.69 8.55
C VAL A 79 12.74 -9.62 9.22
N PHE A 80 12.85 -10.21 10.41
CA PHE A 80 14.16 -10.43 11.00
C PHE A 80 14.86 -11.51 10.18
N GLU A 81 16.10 -11.26 9.76
CA GLU A 81 16.97 -12.34 9.32
C GLU A 81 17.10 -13.28 10.52
N ARG A 82 16.72 -14.55 10.34
CA ARG A 82 17.10 -15.55 11.34
C ARG A 82 18.61 -15.65 11.22
N ASP A 83 19.32 -15.32 12.29
CA ASP A 83 20.71 -15.73 12.43
C ASP A 83 20.68 -17.26 12.39
N ASP A 84 20.97 -17.83 11.22
CA ASP A 84 21.17 -19.27 11.08
C ASP A 84 22.48 -19.59 11.84
N GLU A 85 22.35 -20.26 13.00
CA GLU A 85 23.48 -20.88 13.75
C GLU A 85 24.14 -22.01 12.95
#